data_AF-A0A7C8MVU5-F1
#
_entry.id   AF-A0A7C8MVU5-F1
#
_cell.length_a   1.000
_cell.length_b   1.000
_cell.length_c   1.000
_cell.angle_alpha   90.00
_cell.angle_beta   90.00
_cell.angle_gamma   90.00
#
_symmetry.space_group_name_H-M   'P 1'
#
loop_
_entity.id
_entity.type
_entity.pdbx_description
1 polymer ?
#
loop_
_entity_poly.entity_id
_entity_poly.type
_entity_poly.pdbx_seq_one_letter_code
_entity_poly.pdbx_strand_id
1 'polypeptide(L)'
;MSEPRPGGSKRPRGAYSRLICLGCRERRIRCELPSDAEIPDPGELRTVQTPCYRCKRLGLPCVVRQTILGRTTADFRPVRTGDGDFVSRIVIELPSRTVARTQPATVQDEAQVVKSTVITRTRLRSSNHQGDPARRNEDTLLIHTPQSTETVLIIRAVDTLRCEKVDKEWFRHLPAHVGHTRALDMSIKAVVAACAYARRVPKLTSGDCYQALALALSAVQTNIKQSRGKLNDDTLAATALLAHFQGAIKNHGFPMRLHVEGLAAILTARPATHPVTQLAREIFDFHACDAAIMACIQGTPSLFESVPRAYFANNRKGCSDSDRAQLKALGSELFIRIPRLVGLVRSLRLQPSPPNQLLVDPLRLSKSLLRLQDSEAEGRLLRNIKVHPSSDPDAASPLRQSLHFASVDDFEALIYYWQTRLSLLRLEQRLDDLSVSSNVHADSTDVPGVSCWPSSGPRANEMFRLAKNILMCVDYVKTLPLRKHDRVFAYAMVVVWGVTMDVLEALSYVQDGEGLGLLSELLLRRGNIIVAAQLDLSVEDMDTAADIFVGGQPKGRFVEFYSL
;
A
#
# COMPACT_ATOMS: atom_id res chain seq x y z
N MET A 1 -26.46 9.32 72.82
CA MET A 1 -26.36 10.41 71.82
C MET A 1 -25.22 10.06 70.89
N SER A 2 -25.40 10.16 69.57
CA SER A 2 -24.41 9.68 68.59
C SER A 2 -23.62 10.84 68.02
N GLU A 3 -22.29 10.75 68.00
CA GLU A 3 -21.42 11.81 67.49
C GLU A 3 -21.57 12.04 65.98
N PRO A 4 -21.37 13.27 65.48
CA PRO A 4 -21.44 13.56 64.05
C PRO A 4 -20.21 13.04 63.32
N ARG A 5 -20.40 12.28 62.23
CA ARG A 5 -19.30 11.92 61.33
C ARG A 5 -18.72 13.19 60.67
N PRO A 6 -17.40 13.40 60.68
CA PRO A 6 -16.80 14.56 60.05
C PRO A 6 -17.00 14.51 58.52
N GLY A 7 -17.40 15.66 57.95
CA GLY A 7 -17.66 15.80 56.52
C GLY A 7 -16.43 15.49 55.65
N GLY A 8 -16.67 14.93 54.47
CA GLY A 8 -15.63 14.38 53.61
C GLY A 8 -14.53 15.39 53.25
N SER A 9 -13.34 15.19 53.79
CA SER A 9 -12.14 15.93 53.39
C SER A 9 -11.82 15.63 51.93
N LYS A 10 -11.86 16.68 51.09
CA LYS A 10 -11.40 16.61 49.70
C LYS A 10 -9.89 16.41 49.70
N ARG A 11 -9.43 15.14 49.73
CA ARG A 11 -8.01 14.81 49.55
C ARG A 11 -7.47 15.56 48.32
N PRO A 12 -6.30 16.23 48.42
CA PRO A 12 -5.71 16.93 47.29
C PRO A 12 -5.54 15.96 46.12
N ARG A 13 -5.80 16.43 44.90
CA ARG A 13 -5.62 15.62 43.70
C ARG A 13 -4.13 15.52 43.40
N GLY A 14 -3.51 14.38 43.73
CA GLY A 14 -2.12 14.12 43.39
C GLY A 14 -1.87 14.09 41.87
N ALA A 15 -0.59 14.00 41.48
CA ALA A 15 -0.13 14.07 40.10
C ALA A 15 -0.83 13.06 39.16
N TYR A 16 -1.24 11.90 39.69
CA TYR A 16 -2.05 10.87 39.02
C TYR A 16 -3.40 11.36 38.48
N SER A 17 -3.89 12.55 38.85
CA SER A 17 -5.07 13.15 38.22
C SER A 17 -4.89 13.46 36.72
N ARG A 18 -3.63 13.47 36.24
CA ARG A 18 -3.27 13.54 34.82
C ARG A 18 -3.11 12.17 34.16
N LEU A 19 -3.43 11.06 34.83
CA LEU A 19 -3.29 9.71 34.30
C LEU A 19 -4.66 9.02 34.20
N ILE A 20 -4.87 8.31 33.08
CA ILE A 20 -5.99 7.38 32.87
C ILE A 20 -5.41 5.97 32.84
N CYS A 21 -5.82 5.12 33.80
CA CYS A 21 -5.77 3.68 33.59
C CYS A 21 -6.88 3.25 32.62
N LEU A 22 -6.51 2.59 31.52
CA LEU A 22 -7.46 2.15 30.50
C LEU A 22 -8.45 1.12 31.06
N GLY A 23 -7.99 0.10 31.79
CA GLY A 23 -8.85 -0.95 32.35
C GLY A 23 -9.84 -0.46 33.42
N CYS A 24 -9.53 0.65 34.13
CA CYS A 24 -10.48 1.31 35.02
C CYS A 24 -11.45 2.24 34.27
N ARG A 25 -10.97 3.00 33.28
CA ARG A 25 -11.81 3.89 32.46
C ARG A 25 -12.85 3.09 31.66
N GLU A 26 -12.44 1.98 31.06
CA GLU A 26 -13.30 1.03 30.37
C GLU A 26 -14.49 0.61 31.25
N ARG A 27 -14.18 0.10 32.45
CA ARG A 27 -15.18 -0.32 33.46
C ARG A 27 -15.91 0.84 34.14
N ARG A 28 -15.62 2.09 33.78
CA ARG A 28 -16.13 3.33 34.42
C ARG A 28 -15.93 3.39 35.95
N ILE A 29 -14.95 2.65 36.47
CA ILE A 29 -14.63 2.63 37.91
C ILE A 29 -13.53 3.65 38.22
N ARG A 30 -13.59 4.23 39.42
CA ARG A 30 -12.58 5.18 39.88
C ARG A 30 -11.21 4.48 39.93
N CYS A 31 -10.24 5.04 39.24
CA CYS A 31 -8.87 4.54 39.27
C CYS A 31 -8.16 5.00 40.55
N GLU A 32 -7.42 4.07 41.18
CA GLU A 32 -6.62 4.27 42.39
C GLU A 32 -5.19 3.86 42.06
N LEU A 33 -4.50 4.72 41.29
CA LEU A 33 -3.08 4.59 40.98
C LEU A 33 -2.23 4.94 42.20
N PRO A 34 -1.08 4.27 42.41
CA PRO A 34 -0.09 4.67 43.40
C PRO A 34 0.42 6.11 43.17
N SER A 35 0.80 6.79 44.24
CA SER A 35 1.26 8.19 44.23
C SER A 35 2.57 8.39 43.46
N ASP A 36 3.33 7.31 43.36
CA ASP A 36 4.70 7.10 42.90
C ASP A 36 4.79 6.50 41.49
N ALA A 37 3.66 6.36 40.80
CA ALA A 37 3.62 5.86 39.43
C ALA A 37 4.32 6.82 38.43
N GLU A 38 5.30 6.30 37.70
CA GLU A 38 5.95 7.02 36.58
C GLU A 38 4.90 7.54 35.58
N ILE A 39 5.08 8.79 35.15
CA ILE A 39 4.19 9.48 34.22
C ILE A 39 4.68 9.19 32.80
N PRO A 40 3.90 8.51 31.92
CA PRO A 40 4.27 8.33 30.53
C PRO A 40 4.21 9.65 29.76
N ASP A 41 5.00 9.76 28.70
CA ASP A 41 4.96 10.91 27.80
C ASP A 41 3.61 11.04 27.06
N PRO A 42 3.23 12.25 26.60
CA PRO A 42 1.96 12.46 25.92
C PRO A 42 1.82 11.59 24.66
N GLY A 43 0.88 10.64 24.71
CA GLY A 43 0.61 9.69 23.60
C GLY A 43 1.20 8.30 23.81
N GLU A 44 2.10 8.10 24.78
CA GLU A 44 2.68 6.79 25.07
C GLU A 44 1.72 5.93 25.93
N LEU A 45 1.67 4.63 25.65
CA LEU A 45 0.98 3.64 26.48
C LEU A 45 2.02 2.82 27.26
N ARG A 46 2.04 2.94 28.59
CA ARG A 46 2.91 2.11 29.43
C ARG A 46 2.11 1.27 30.42
N THR A 47 2.59 0.05 30.64
CA THR A 47 2.26 -0.73 31.84
C THR A 47 3.02 -0.16 33.02
N VAL A 48 2.33 0.34 34.05
CA VAL A 48 2.99 0.71 35.31
C VAL A 48 3.52 -0.56 36.00
N GLN A 49 4.76 -0.51 36.50
CA GLN A 49 5.36 -1.59 37.28
C GLN A 49 4.45 -2.00 38.47
N THR A 50 3.85 -1.01 39.12
CA THR A 50 2.88 -1.20 40.19
C THR A 50 1.46 -0.96 39.64
N PRO A 51 0.67 -2.01 39.36
CA PRO A 51 -0.70 -1.84 38.86
C PRO A 51 -1.59 -1.13 39.88
N CYS A 52 -2.53 -0.30 39.40
CA CYS A 52 -3.49 0.37 40.27
C CYS A 52 -4.26 -0.64 41.14
N TYR A 53 -4.65 -0.25 42.35
CA TYR A 53 -5.21 -1.17 43.36
C TYR A 53 -6.37 -2.02 42.81
N ARG A 54 -7.18 -1.42 41.92
CA ARG A 54 -8.32 -2.09 41.29
C ARG A 54 -7.94 -3.06 40.17
N CYS A 55 -6.96 -2.73 39.33
CA CYS A 55 -6.42 -3.68 38.34
C CYS A 55 -5.71 -4.85 39.02
N LYS A 56 -4.94 -4.58 40.09
CA LYS A 56 -4.28 -5.60 40.91
C LYS A 56 -5.30 -6.60 41.50
N ARG A 57 -6.37 -6.10 42.12
CA ARG A 57 -7.46 -6.94 42.67
C ARG A 57 -8.22 -7.74 41.62
N LEU A 58 -8.29 -7.27 40.37
CA LEU A 58 -9.02 -7.92 39.28
C LEU A 58 -8.13 -8.84 38.41
N GLY A 59 -6.82 -8.92 38.68
CA GLY A 59 -5.88 -9.72 37.87
C GLY A 59 -5.65 -9.15 36.46
N LEU A 60 -5.77 -7.83 36.28
CA LEU A 60 -5.78 -7.19 34.97
C LEU A 60 -4.51 -6.37 34.67
N PRO A 61 -4.05 -6.31 33.40
CA PRO A 61 -2.96 -5.44 33.01
C PRO A 61 -3.34 -3.96 33.22
N CYS A 62 -2.51 -3.24 33.98
CA CYS A 62 -2.74 -1.83 34.28
C CYS A 62 -1.97 -0.93 33.31
N VAL A 63 -2.55 -0.72 32.13
CA VAL A 63 -2.02 0.24 31.14
C VAL A 63 -2.50 1.65 31.48
N VAL A 64 -1.58 2.61 31.55
CA VAL A 64 -1.86 4.02 31.80
C VAL A 64 -1.46 4.90 30.61
N ARG A 65 -2.19 6.01 30.44
CA ARG A 65 -1.87 7.09 29.51
C ARG A 65 -2.08 8.46 30.16
N GLN A 66 -1.35 9.48 29.70
CA GLN A 66 -1.55 10.85 30.17
C GLN A 66 -2.84 11.47 29.60
N THR A 67 -3.53 12.30 30.38
CA THR A 67 -4.70 13.08 29.94
C THR A 67 -4.26 14.37 29.26
N ILE A 68 -4.62 14.56 27.99
CA ILE A 68 -4.37 15.81 27.24
C ILE A 68 -5.44 16.88 27.57
N LEU A 69 -6.50 16.53 28.32
CA LEU A 69 -7.65 17.40 28.59
C LEU A 69 -7.39 18.49 29.65
N GLY A 70 -6.83 19.62 29.20
CA GLY A 70 -7.27 20.92 29.70
C GLY A 70 -8.73 21.17 29.29
N ARG A 71 -9.57 21.64 30.20
CA ARG A 71 -11.00 21.90 29.91
C ARG A 71 -11.15 23.17 29.07
N THR A 72 -11.59 23.05 27.82
CA THR A 72 -12.34 24.11 27.15
C THR A 72 -13.82 23.93 27.48
N THR A 73 -14.40 24.90 28.19
CA THR A 73 -15.85 24.96 28.43
C THR A 73 -16.56 25.49 27.20
N ALA A 74 -17.00 24.57 26.33
CA ALA A 74 -17.95 24.86 25.26
C ALA A 74 -19.03 23.77 25.27
N ASP A 75 -20.30 24.18 25.38
CA ASP A 75 -21.44 23.27 25.44
C ASP A 75 -21.70 22.60 24.10
N PHE A 76 -21.09 21.44 23.88
CA PHE A 76 -21.47 20.54 22.80
C PHE A 76 -22.72 19.73 23.18
N ARG A 77 -23.90 20.30 22.93
CA ARG A 77 -25.12 19.50 22.78
C ARG A 77 -25.02 18.67 21.48
N PRO A 78 -25.09 17.33 21.53
CA PRO A 78 -25.12 16.53 20.31
C PRO A 78 -26.47 16.67 19.61
N VAL A 79 -26.49 17.28 18.43
CA VAL A 79 -27.64 17.21 17.53
C VAL A 79 -27.76 15.77 17.05
N ARG A 80 -28.83 15.08 17.45
CA ARG A 80 -29.17 13.74 16.96
C ARG A 80 -29.77 13.85 15.56
N THR A 81 -28.96 13.64 14.52
CA THR A 81 -29.46 13.25 13.20
C THR A 81 -29.44 11.72 13.06
N GLY A 82 -30.52 11.14 12.52
CA GLY A 82 -30.78 9.69 12.54
C GLY A 82 -29.81 8.83 11.72
N ASP A 83 -29.09 9.42 10.76
CA ASP A 83 -28.25 8.69 9.78
C ASP A 83 -27.03 7.98 10.39
N GLY A 84 -26.67 8.28 11.64
CA GLY A 84 -25.56 7.63 12.34
C GLY A 84 -25.82 6.17 12.72
N ASP A 85 -27.08 5.73 12.75
CA ASP A 85 -27.49 4.40 13.21
C ASP A 85 -27.20 3.32 12.15
N PHE A 86 -27.59 3.54 10.89
CA PHE A 86 -27.51 2.54 9.81
C PHE A 86 -26.09 2.00 9.57
N VAL A 87 -25.10 2.87 9.35
CA VAL A 87 -23.70 2.41 9.13
C VAL A 87 -23.08 1.84 10.41
N SER A 88 -23.57 2.25 11.58
CA SER A 88 -23.16 1.63 12.84
C SER A 88 -23.70 0.21 12.97
N ARG A 89 -24.96 -0.05 12.56
CA ARG A 89 -25.51 -1.41 12.43
C ARG A 89 -24.73 -2.25 11.42
N ILE A 90 -24.42 -1.73 10.23
CA ILE A 90 -23.58 -2.42 9.23
C ILE A 90 -22.27 -2.93 9.87
N VAL A 91 -21.60 -2.13 10.71
CA VAL A 91 -20.30 -2.51 11.31
C VAL A 91 -20.44 -3.36 12.58
N ILE A 92 -21.57 -3.25 13.29
CA ILE A 92 -21.88 -4.02 14.50
C ILE A 92 -22.36 -5.44 14.15
N GLU A 93 -23.24 -5.59 13.15
CA GLU A 93 -23.90 -6.85 12.77
C GLU A 93 -23.04 -7.81 11.94
N LEU A 94 -21.85 -7.39 11.49
CA LEU A 94 -20.87 -8.29 10.86
C LEU A 94 -20.53 -9.46 11.80
N PRO A 95 -20.62 -10.73 11.37
CA PRO A 95 -20.19 -11.84 12.21
C PRO A 95 -18.69 -11.74 12.53
N SER A 96 -18.34 -11.62 13.82
CA SER A 96 -16.98 -11.94 14.27
C SER A 96 -16.80 -13.45 14.13
N ARG A 97 -15.65 -13.91 13.59
CA ARG A 97 -15.38 -15.34 13.30
C ARG A 97 -15.71 -16.26 14.49
N THR A 98 -16.87 -16.91 14.45
CA THR A 98 -17.16 -18.11 15.26
C THR A 98 -16.64 -19.33 14.52
N VAL A 99 -15.84 -20.16 15.18
CA VAL A 99 -15.45 -21.47 14.65
C VAL A 99 -16.70 -22.35 14.64
N ALA A 100 -17.32 -22.51 13.47
CA ALA A 100 -18.55 -23.27 13.32
C ALA A 100 -18.27 -24.77 13.46
N ARG A 101 -18.61 -25.33 14.63
CA ARG A 101 -18.61 -26.77 14.89
C ARG A 101 -19.81 -27.38 14.17
N THR A 102 -19.54 -28.15 13.10
CA THR A 102 -20.59 -28.77 12.29
C THR A 102 -21.38 -29.80 13.10
N GLN A 103 -22.70 -29.65 13.17
CA GLN A 103 -23.64 -30.74 13.46
C GLN A 103 -24.56 -30.90 12.24
N PRO A 104 -24.82 -32.14 11.78
CA PRO A 104 -25.69 -32.38 10.64
C PRO A 104 -27.17 -32.35 11.07
N ALA A 105 -27.98 -31.53 10.40
CA ALA A 105 -29.43 -31.61 10.49
C ALA A 105 -29.96 -32.58 9.42
N THR A 106 -30.59 -33.66 9.87
CA THR A 106 -31.34 -34.61 9.03
C THR A 106 -32.67 -34.01 8.57
N VAL A 107 -32.92 -33.99 7.26
CA VAL A 107 -34.27 -33.89 6.67
C VAL A 107 -34.35 -34.85 5.47
N GLN A 108 -35.56 -35.34 5.18
CA GLN A 108 -35.82 -36.54 4.41
C GLN A 108 -35.92 -36.32 2.88
N ASP A 109 -35.61 -37.43 2.21
CA ASP A 109 -36.01 -37.93 0.88
C ASP A 109 -37.19 -37.25 0.15
N GLU A 110 -37.00 -36.98 -1.14
CA GLU A 110 -37.86 -37.55 -2.21
C GLU A 110 -37.13 -37.46 -3.58
N ALA A 111 -37.32 -38.45 -4.46
CA ALA A 111 -36.39 -38.73 -5.56
C ALA A 111 -37.02 -39.02 -6.93
N GLN A 112 -36.40 -38.52 -8.00
CA GLN A 112 -36.45 -39.04 -9.39
C GLN A 112 -35.06 -38.80 -10.03
N VAL A 113 -34.16 -39.78 -10.26
CA VAL A 113 -34.18 -41.02 -11.06
C VAL A 113 -33.62 -40.82 -12.48
N VAL A 114 -32.58 -41.62 -12.83
CA VAL A 114 -31.69 -41.60 -14.03
C VAL A 114 -30.55 -40.56 -13.95
N LYS A 115 -29.23 -40.83 -14.18
CA LYS A 115 -28.45 -42.09 -14.41
C LYS A 115 -26.94 -41.95 -14.05
N SER A 116 -26.31 -43.12 -13.81
CA SER A 116 -24.93 -43.61 -14.07
C SER A 116 -23.87 -42.76 -14.83
N THR A 117 -22.54 -42.84 -14.59
CA THR A 117 -21.70 -43.74 -13.74
C THR A 117 -20.20 -43.30 -13.67
N VAL A 118 -19.50 -43.56 -12.54
CA VAL A 118 -18.08 -44.07 -12.42
C VAL A 118 -16.94 -43.06 -12.81
N ILE A 119 -15.81 -42.81 -12.09
CA ILE A 119 -14.84 -43.63 -11.31
C ILE A 119 -14.33 -42.94 -10.01
N THR A 120 -14.27 -43.75 -8.94
CA THR A 120 -13.30 -43.87 -7.82
C THR A 120 -12.19 -42.82 -7.56
N ARG A 121 -11.99 -42.43 -6.28
CA ARG A 121 -10.65 -42.19 -5.71
C ARG A 121 -10.50 -42.72 -4.27
N THR A 122 -9.32 -43.21 -3.96
CA THR A 122 -9.03 -44.20 -2.91
C THR A 122 -8.87 -43.61 -1.51
N ARG A 123 -9.37 -44.31 -0.47
CA ARG A 123 -9.03 -44.03 0.93
C ARG A 123 -7.59 -44.43 1.23
N LEU A 124 -6.83 -43.57 1.91
CA LEU A 124 -5.79 -44.01 2.86
C LEU A 124 -6.16 -43.57 4.27
N ARG A 125 -6.11 -44.53 5.21
CA ARG A 125 -6.25 -44.28 6.65
C ARG A 125 -4.93 -43.71 7.19
N SER A 126 -5.02 -42.84 8.20
CA SER A 126 -3.97 -42.67 9.19
C SER A 126 -4.51 -42.99 10.59
N SER A 127 -3.63 -43.36 11.51
CA SER A 127 -3.93 -44.17 12.69
C SER A 127 -4.56 -43.40 13.85
N ASN A 128 -5.49 -44.03 14.56
CA ASN A 128 -5.94 -43.60 15.89
C ASN A 128 -4.96 -44.11 16.95
N HIS A 129 -4.36 -43.20 17.73
CA HIS A 129 -3.87 -43.53 19.08
C HIS A 129 -4.82 -42.93 20.11
N GLN A 130 -5.47 -43.80 20.89
CA GLN A 130 -6.21 -43.42 22.09
C GLN A 130 -5.23 -43.07 23.20
N GLY A 131 -5.53 -42.00 23.95
CA GLY A 131 -4.82 -41.57 25.15
C GLY A 131 -5.78 -40.76 26.04
N ASP A 132 -5.60 -40.85 27.36
CA ASP A 132 -6.62 -40.52 28.37
C ASP A 132 -7.20 -39.09 28.35
N PRO A 133 -8.50 -38.92 28.68
CA PRO A 133 -9.18 -37.63 28.72
C PRO A 133 -9.08 -36.95 30.11
N ALA A 134 -7.88 -36.77 30.66
CA ALA A 134 -7.70 -36.25 32.03
C ALA A 134 -6.48 -35.32 32.21
N ARG A 135 -6.46 -34.19 31.49
CA ARG A 135 -5.81 -32.89 31.85
C ARG A 135 -5.60 -32.04 30.60
N ARG A 136 -6.58 -31.18 30.29
CA ARG A 136 -6.30 -29.87 29.70
C ARG A 136 -7.01 -28.85 30.58
N ASN A 137 -6.25 -27.91 31.14
CA ASN A 137 -6.86 -26.66 31.60
C ASN A 137 -7.51 -26.03 30.37
N GLU A 138 -8.82 -25.82 30.43
CA GLU A 138 -9.46 -24.90 29.51
C GLU A 138 -9.01 -23.49 29.89
N ASP A 139 -7.91 -23.04 29.28
CA ASP A 139 -7.61 -21.61 29.19
C ASP A 139 -8.82 -20.95 28.52
N THR A 140 -9.70 -20.43 29.38
CA THR A 140 -11.00 -19.93 28.98
C THR A 140 -10.73 -18.67 28.16
N LEU A 141 -10.80 -18.79 26.83
CA LEU A 141 -10.61 -17.67 25.92
C LEU A 141 -11.57 -16.56 26.34
N LEU A 142 -11.02 -15.51 26.96
CA LEU A 142 -11.79 -14.38 27.46
C LEU A 142 -12.39 -13.64 26.26
N ILE A 143 -13.63 -13.99 25.92
CA ILE A 143 -14.42 -13.32 24.88
C ILE A 143 -14.69 -11.90 25.37
N HIS A 144 -13.83 -10.97 24.95
CA HIS A 144 -13.88 -9.59 25.39
C HIS A 144 -14.98 -8.83 24.65
N THR A 145 -16.17 -8.70 25.27
CA THR A 145 -17.26 -7.89 24.72
C THR A 145 -16.86 -6.40 24.67
N PRO A 146 -16.70 -5.78 23.49
CA PRO A 146 -16.26 -4.39 23.40
C PRO A 146 -17.34 -3.43 23.94
N GLN A 147 -16.95 -2.56 24.88
CA GLN A 147 -17.89 -1.68 25.62
C GLN A 147 -18.07 -0.27 25.00
N SER A 148 -17.43 0.02 23.87
CA SER A 148 -17.61 1.28 23.13
C SER A 148 -17.62 1.07 21.62
N THR A 149 -18.30 1.97 20.92
CA THR A 149 -18.35 2.02 19.44
C THR A 149 -16.98 2.28 18.82
N GLU A 150 -16.11 3.05 19.49
CA GLU A 150 -14.70 3.23 19.12
C GLU A 150 -13.93 1.90 19.15
N THR A 151 -14.06 1.12 20.23
CA THR A 151 -13.39 -0.18 20.37
C THR A 151 -13.89 -1.19 19.32
N VAL A 152 -15.20 -1.21 19.03
CA VAL A 152 -15.75 -2.03 17.92
C VAL A 152 -15.12 -1.61 16.59
N LEU A 153 -15.05 -0.32 16.30
CA LEU A 153 -14.48 0.19 15.05
C LEU A 153 -12.99 -0.15 14.91
N ILE A 154 -12.20 -0.01 15.99
CA ILE A 154 -10.78 -0.38 16.01
C ILE A 154 -10.60 -1.88 15.74
N ILE A 155 -11.37 -2.75 16.41
CA ILE A 155 -11.30 -4.21 16.21
C ILE A 155 -11.62 -4.57 14.75
N ARG A 156 -12.70 -4.00 14.19
CA ARG A 156 -13.12 -4.23 12.80
C ARG A 156 -12.11 -3.70 11.79
N ALA A 157 -11.51 -2.53 12.04
CA ALA A 157 -10.44 -1.98 11.23
C ALA A 157 -9.24 -2.93 11.22
N VAL A 158 -8.70 -3.29 12.39
CA VAL A 158 -7.52 -4.17 12.49
C VAL A 158 -7.76 -5.55 11.86
N ASP A 159 -8.93 -6.16 12.07
CA ASP A 159 -9.31 -7.42 11.43
C ASP A 159 -9.40 -7.28 9.89
N THR A 160 -9.96 -6.17 9.41
CA THR A 160 -10.03 -5.85 7.98
C THR A 160 -8.63 -5.70 7.37
N LEU A 161 -7.75 -4.92 8.00
CA LEU A 161 -6.38 -4.66 7.54
C LEU A 161 -5.52 -5.93 7.51
N ARG A 162 -5.66 -6.81 8.51
CA ARG A 162 -4.99 -8.11 8.55
C ARG A 162 -5.47 -9.04 7.43
N CYS A 163 -6.77 -9.10 7.21
CA CYS A 163 -7.35 -9.95 6.16
C CYS A 163 -7.05 -9.43 4.75
N GLU A 164 -6.94 -8.11 4.54
CA GLU A 164 -6.44 -7.53 3.28
C GLU A 164 -4.90 -7.55 3.16
N LYS A 165 -4.19 -7.98 4.22
CA LYS A 165 -2.72 -7.98 4.31
C LYS A 165 -2.12 -6.60 3.98
N VAL A 166 -2.52 -5.58 4.76
CA VAL A 166 -2.00 -4.19 4.68
C VAL A 166 -1.69 -3.60 6.06
N ASP A 167 -1.72 -4.42 7.12
CA ASP A 167 -1.54 -3.99 8.52
C ASP A 167 -0.12 -3.53 8.87
N LYS A 168 0.87 -3.77 8.00
CA LYS A 168 2.26 -3.30 8.14
C LYS A 168 2.56 -1.97 7.46
N GLU A 169 1.68 -1.50 6.58
CA GLU A 169 1.79 -0.23 5.84
C GLU A 169 1.28 0.93 6.70
N TRP A 170 1.08 2.12 6.11
CA TRP A 170 0.54 3.32 6.78
C TRP A 170 -0.77 3.08 7.57
N PHE A 171 -1.55 2.06 7.21
CA PHE A 171 -2.75 1.66 7.94
C PHE A 171 -2.48 1.28 9.42
N ARG A 172 -1.23 0.93 9.77
CA ARG A 172 -0.79 0.66 11.15
C ARG A 172 -1.05 1.82 12.12
N HIS A 173 -1.11 3.05 11.61
CA HIS A 173 -1.38 4.25 12.41
C HIS A 173 -2.88 4.44 12.73
N LEU A 174 -3.79 3.88 11.92
CA LEU A 174 -5.23 4.12 12.03
C LEU A 174 -5.83 3.85 13.43
N PRO A 175 -5.47 2.78 14.17
CA PRO A 175 -6.00 2.54 15.51
C PRO A 175 -5.73 3.67 16.51
N ALA A 176 -4.65 4.43 16.33
CA ALA A 176 -4.30 5.58 17.17
C ALA A 176 -5.08 6.86 16.80
N HIS A 177 -5.75 6.90 15.65
CA HIS A 177 -6.49 8.06 15.14
C HIS A 177 -8.03 7.88 15.17
N VAL A 178 -8.55 6.69 15.48
CA VAL A 178 -10.01 6.48 15.62
C VAL A 178 -10.57 7.39 16.71
N GLY A 179 -11.68 8.07 16.40
CA GLY A 179 -12.32 9.05 17.28
C GLY A 179 -11.75 10.46 17.21
N HIS A 180 -10.66 10.72 16.45
CA HIS A 180 -10.15 12.08 16.26
C HIS A 180 -11.06 12.94 15.38
N THR A 181 -11.56 12.40 14.26
CA THR A 181 -12.48 13.11 13.37
C THR A 181 -13.56 12.17 12.83
N ARG A 182 -14.78 12.71 12.71
CA ARG A 182 -15.90 11.99 12.06
C ARG A 182 -15.59 11.62 10.62
N ALA A 183 -14.78 12.40 9.91
CA ALA A 183 -14.36 12.11 8.53
C ALA A 183 -13.55 10.81 8.45
N LEU A 184 -12.55 10.65 9.33
CA LEU A 184 -11.74 9.45 9.39
C LEU A 184 -12.57 8.23 9.82
N ASP A 185 -13.34 8.35 10.91
CA ASP A 185 -14.16 7.24 11.41
C ASP A 185 -15.15 6.72 10.37
N MET A 186 -15.84 7.61 9.65
CA MET A 186 -16.78 7.22 8.59
C MET A 186 -16.05 6.61 7.38
N SER A 187 -14.85 7.07 7.06
CA SER A 187 -14.03 6.49 5.97
C SER A 187 -13.55 5.09 6.32
N ILE A 188 -13.14 4.85 7.59
CA ILE A 188 -12.83 3.51 8.10
C ILE A 188 -14.07 2.60 7.98
N LYS A 189 -15.25 3.07 8.42
CA LYS A 189 -16.50 2.29 8.30
C LYS A 189 -16.83 1.93 6.85
N ALA A 190 -16.65 2.85 5.91
CA ALA A 190 -16.90 2.61 4.49
C ALA A 190 -15.95 1.54 3.90
N VAL A 191 -14.65 1.61 4.21
CA VAL A 191 -13.67 0.60 3.76
C VAL A 191 -13.92 -0.76 4.42
N VAL A 192 -14.24 -0.81 5.71
CA VAL A 192 -14.63 -2.05 6.42
C VAL A 192 -15.85 -2.70 5.75
N ALA A 193 -16.87 -1.91 5.39
CA ALA A 193 -18.03 -2.41 4.66
C ALA A 193 -17.65 -2.94 3.25
N ALA A 194 -16.87 -2.17 2.47
CA ALA A 194 -16.41 -2.60 1.15
C ALA A 194 -15.62 -3.92 1.18
N CYS A 195 -14.69 -4.09 2.13
CA CYS A 195 -13.94 -5.33 2.30
C CYS A 195 -14.82 -6.49 2.79
N ALA A 196 -15.80 -6.24 3.67
CA ALA A 196 -16.76 -7.26 4.09
C ALA A 196 -17.64 -7.73 2.92
N TYR A 197 -18.07 -6.81 2.06
CA TYR A 197 -18.84 -7.11 0.85
C TYR A 197 -18.01 -7.91 -0.17
N ALA A 198 -16.75 -7.50 -0.40
CA ALA A 198 -15.80 -8.21 -1.26
C ALA A 198 -15.57 -9.67 -0.81
N ARG A 199 -15.56 -9.90 0.51
CA ARG A 199 -15.47 -11.23 1.14
C ARG A 199 -16.81 -11.99 1.21
N ARG A 200 -17.86 -11.47 0.58
CA ARG A 200 -19.23 -12.04 0.51
C ARG A 200 -19.85 -12.29 1.90
N VAL A 201 -19.62 -11.39 2.86
CA VAL A 201 -20.29 -11.47 4.17
C VAL A 201 -21.81 -11.40 3.97
N PRO A 202 -22.61 -12.32 4.52
CA PRO A 202 -24.05 -12.36 4.29
C PRO A 202 -24.76 -11.07 4.67
N LYS A 203 -25.87 -10.78 3.96
CA LYS A 203 -26.76 -9.62 4.15
C LYS A 203 -26.19 -8.25 3.79
N LEU A 204 -24.92 -8.13 3.40
CA LEU A 204 -24.35 -6.86 2.94
C LEU A 204 -24.46 -6.75 1.42
N THR A 205 -25.02 -5.65 0.92
CA THR A 205 -25.15 -5.36 -0.51
C THR A 205 -24.15 -4.31 -0.99
N SER A 206 -24.00 -4.17 -2.30
CA SER A 206 -23.24 -3.07 -2.90
C SER A 206 -23.86 -1.71 -2.58
N GLY A 207 -25.19 -1.62 -2.53
CA GLY A 207 -25.94 -0.41 -2.16
C GLY A 207 -25.59 0.07 -0.75
N ASP A 208 -25.53 -0.84 0.22
CA ASP A 208 -25.14 -0.52 1.61
C ASP A 208 -23.72 0.06 1.68
N CYS A 209 -22.80 -0.47 0.87
CA CYS A 209 -21.44 0.02 0.79
C CYS A 209 -21.40 1.42 0.18
N TYR A 210 -22.10 1.67 -0.91
CA TYR A 210 -22.18 3.00 -1.53
C TYR A 210 -22.87 4.03 -0.61
N GLN A 211 -23.84 3.62 0.20
CA GLN A 211 -24.44 4.48 1.23
C GLN A 211 -23.42 4.83 2.33
N ALA A 212 -22.60 3.87 2.76
CA ALA A 212 -21.49 4.13 3.69
C ALA A 212 -20.45 5.08 3.09
N LEU A 213 -20.12 4.93 1.80
CA LEU A 213 -19.26 5.87 1.06
C LEU A 213 -19.85 7.28 1.02
N ALA A 214 -21.13 7.43 0.66
CA ALA A 214 -21.79 8.74 0.57
C ALA A 214 -21.75 9.51 1.91
N LEU A 215 -21.93 8.80 3.03
CA LEU A 215 -21.84 9.36 4.38
C LEU A 215 -20.38 9.69 4.76
N ALA A 216 -19.40 8.90 4.33
CA ALA A 216 -17.98 9.21 4.50
C ALA A 216 -17.55 10.45 3.70
N LEU A 217 -17.92 10.53 2.41
CA LEU A 217 -17.69 11.69 1.54
C LEU A 217 -18.28 12.97 2.15
N SER A 218 -19.51 12.91 2.65
CA SER A 218 -20.18 14.04 3.30
C SER A 218 -19.44 14.49 4.57
N ALA A 219 -18.91 13.55 5.35
CA ALA A 219 -18.10 13.85 6.54
C ALA A 219 -16.74 14.47 6.15
N VAL A 220 -16.06 13.95 5.13
CA VAL A 220 -14.80 14.50 4.59
C VAL A 220 -15.00 15.93 4.06
N GLN A 221 -16.02 16.16 3.23
CA GLN A 221 -16.37 17.49 2.72
C GLN A 221 -16.68 18.49 3.85
N THR A 222 -17.39 18.05 4.89
CA THR A 222 -17.68 18.87 6.07
C THR A 222 -16.40 19.24 6.81
N ASN A 223 -15.49 18.28 7.03
CA ASN A 223 -14.22 18.50 7.71
C ASN A 223 -13.31 19.47 6.93
N ILE A 224 -13.23 19.31 5.61
CA ILE A 224 -12.51 20.23 4.72
C ILE A 224 -13.06 21.65 4.82
N LYS A 225 -14.38 21.84 4.71
CA LYS A 225 -15.05 23.16 4.86
C LYS A 225 -14.79 23.79 6.23
N GLN A 226 -14.81 23.00 7.31
CA GLN A 226 -14.56 23.46 8.68
C GLN A 226 -13.09 23.79 8.94
N SER A 227 -12.15 23.12 8.26
CA SER A 227 -10.70 23.30 8.47
C SER A 227 -10.16 24.69 8.10
N ARG A 228 -10.91 25.49 7.31
CA ARG A 228 -10.49 26.80 6.78
C ARG A 228 -9.09 26.75 6.12
N GLY A 229 -8.79 25.67 5.41
CA GLY A 229 -7.51 25.44 4.72
C GLY A 229 -6.42 24.75 5.56
N LYS A 230 -6.62 24.56 6.87
CA LYS A 230 -5.67 23.82 7.74
C LYS A 230 -5.95 22.31 7.71
N LEU A 231 -5.63 21.67 6.59
CA LEU A 231 -5.90 20.26 6.33
C LEU A 231 -4.95 19.35 7.15
N ASN A 232 -5.50 18.68 8.16
CA ASN A 232 -4.75 17.78 9.07
C ASN A 232 -4.53 16.37 8.47
N ASP A 233 -3.78 15.53 9.18
CA ASP A 233 -3.50 14.15 8.75
C ASP A 233 -4.72 13.24 8.77
N ASP A 234 -5.69 13.46 9.67
CA ASP A 234 -6.91 12.66 9.67
C ASP A 234 -7.72 12.87 8.38
N THR A 235 -7.68 14.09 7.80
CA THR A 235 -8.30 14.39 6.49
C THR A 235 -7.55 13.70 5.34
N LEU A 236 -6.21 13.68 5.40
CA LEU A 236 -5.37 12.99 4.42
C LEU A 236 -5.61 11.47 4.47
N ALA A 237 -5.61 10.89 5.67
CA ALA A 237 -5.88 9.47 5.92
C ALA A 237 -7.31 9.07 5.53
N ALA A 238 -8.31 9.92 5.78
CA ALA A 238 -9.68 9.70 5.33
C ALA A 238 -9.76 9.63 3.79
N THR A 239 -9.16 10.59 3.09
CA THR A 239 -9.10 10.59 1.61
C THR A 239 -8.33 9.37 1.08
N ALA A 240 -7.24 8.95 1.75
CA ALA A 240 -6.44 7.79 1.36
C ALA A 240 -7.19 6.47 1.55
N LEU A 241 -8.00 6.34 2.61
CA LEU A 241 -8.91 5.20 2.79
C LEU A 241 -9.92 5.11 1.64
N LEU A 242 -10.58 6.22 1.31
CA LEU A 242 -11.61 6.24 0.28
C LEU A 242 -11.05 5.97 -1.13
N ALA A 243 -9.77 6.26 -1.38
CA ALA A 243 -9.10 5.87 -2.62
C ALA A 243 -9.20 4.35 -2.90
N HIS A 244 -9.11 3.51 -1.87
CA HIS A 244 -9.15 2.04 -2.01
C HIS A 244 -10.56 1.45 -2.03
N PHE A 245 -11.60 2.25 -1.77
CA PHE A 245 -12.98 1.76 -1.60
C PHE A 245 -13.49 0.99 -2.83
N GLN A 246 -13.32 1.56 -4.04
CA GLN A 246 -13.79 0.92 -5.26
C GLN A 246 -12.96 -0.31 -5.64
N GLY A 247 -11.64 -0.25 -5.43
CA GLY A 247 -10.73 -1.39 -5.62
C GLY A 247 -11.00 -2.56 -4.69
N ALA A 248 -11.51 -2.30 -3.48
CA ALA A 248 -12.03 -3.32 -2.58
C ALA A 248 -13.33 -3.94 -3.11
N ILE A 249 -14.36 -3.14 -3.44
CA ILE A 249 -15.66 -3.66 -3.95
C ILE A 249 -15.48 -4.51 -5.22
N LYS A 250 -14.67 -4.04 -6.17
CA LYS A 250 -14.45 -4.70 -7.47
C LYS A 250 -13.33 -5.75 -7.44
N ASN A 251 -12.67 -5.98 -6.29
CA ASN A 251 -11.54 -6.90 -6.14
C ASN A 251 -10.29 -6.64 -7.03
N HIS A 252 -10.18 -5.48 -7.70
CA HIS A 252 -9.00 -5.13 -8.50
C HIS A 252 -7.89 -4.40 -7.73
N GLY A 253 -8.17 -3.89 -6.52
CA GLY A 253 -7.16 -3.25 -5.65
C GLY A 253 -6.58 -1.90 -6.12
N PHE A 254 -6.74 -1.50 -7.38
CA PHE A 254 -6.36 -0.16 -7.86
C PHE A 254 -7.11 0.98 -7.12
N PRO A 255 -6.43 2.10 -6.81
CA PRO A 255 -7.06 3.25 -6.18
C PRO A 255 -7.87 4.09 -7.18
N MET A 256 -8.95 4.72 -6.70
CA MET A 256 -9.75 5.66 -7.49
C MET A 256 -8.99 6.96 -7.74
N ARG A 257 -8.82 7.32 -9.02
CA ARG A 257 -8.12 8.52 -9.51
C ARG A 257 -8.51 9.81 -8.77
N LEU A 258 -9.80 10.11 -8.65
CA LEU A 258 -10.31 11.34 -8.01
C LEU A 258 -9.86 11.48 -6.55
N HIS A 259 -9.70 10.38 -5.82
CA HIS A 259 -9.19 10.41 -4.45
C HIS A 259 -7.67 10.62 -4.42
N VAL A 260 -6.92 10.07 -5.38
CA VAL A 260 -5.48 10.34 -5.52
C VAL A 260 -5.21 11.80 -5.91
N GLU A 261 -6.05 12.39 -6.78
CA GLU A 261 -6.07 13.84 -7.06
C GLU A 261 -6.35 14.63 -5.77
N GLY A 262 -7.32 14.20 -4.96
CA GLY A 262 -7.59 14.76 -3.65
C GLY A 262 -6.39 14.68 -2.68
N LEU A 263 -5.65 13.57 -2.67
CA LEU A 263 -4.43 13.44 -1.86
C LEU A 263 -3.35 14.45 -2.27
N ALA A 264 -3.07 14.56 -3.56
CA ALA A 264 -2.12 15.53 -4.08
C ALA A 264 -2.54 16.97 -3.74
N ALA A 265 -3.82 17.31 -3.93
CA ALA A 265 -4.36 18.61 -3.58
C ALA A 265 -4.23 18.93 -2.07
N ILE A 266 -4.50 17.96 -1.19
CA ILE A 266 -4.31 18.13 0.27
C ILE A 266 -2.83 18.37 0.62
N LEU A 267 -1.91 17.59 0.05
CA LEU A 267 -0.48 17.68 0.33
C LEU A 267 0.13 19.01 -0.17
N THR A 268 -0.29 19.48 -1.35
CA THR A 268 0.16 20.74 -1.95
C THR A 268 -0.49 21.97 -1.31
N ALA A 269 -1.74 21.88 -0.82
CA ALA A 269 -2.42 22.98 -0.14
C ALA A 269 -1.95 23.22 1.30
N ARG A 270 -1.21 22.30 1.91
CA ARG A 270 -0.62 22.48 3.25
C ARG A 270 0.47 23.56 3.19
N PRO A 271 0.48 24.54 4.12
CA PRO A 271 1.51 25.56 4.15
C PRO A 271 2.88 24.94 4.47
N ALA A 272 3.97 25.55 4.01
CA ALA A 272 5.34 25.06 4.25
C ALA A 272 5.73 24.95 5.74
N THR A 273 5.00 25.63 6.63
CA THR A 273 5.13 25.53 8.09
C THR A 273 4.40 24.33 8.71
N HIS A 274 3.61 23.59 7.93
CA HIS A 274 2.93 22.39 8.40
C HIS A 274 3.94 21.25 8.60
N PRO A 275 3.97 20.57 9.76
CA PRO A 275 4.92 19.51 10.02
C PRO A 275 4.65 18.30 9.12
N VAL A 276 5.69 17.81 8.43
CA VAL A 276 5.60 16.56 7.67
C VAL A 276 5.75 15.37 8.62
N THR A 277 4.60 14.80 9.01
CA THR A 277 4.50 13.63 9.88
C THR A 277 4.87 12.34 9.16
N GLN A 278 5.10 11.27 9.93
CA GLN A 278 5.36 9.94 9.38
C GLN A 278 4.16 9.36 8.63
N LEU A 279 2.94 9.53 9.16
CA LEU A 279 1.70 9.12 8.50
C LEU A 279 1.55 9.76 7.11
N ALA A 280 1.84 11.06 6.99
CA ALA A 280 1.75 11.76 5.71
C ALA A 280 2.80 11.26 4.68
N ARG A 281 4.02 10.91 5.12
CA ARG A 281 5.02 10.28 4.23
C ARG A 281 4.60 8.89 3.78
N GLU A 282 4.15 8.04 4.70
CA GLU A 282 3.77 6.67 4.37
C GLU A 282 2.51 6.61 3.47
N ILE A 283 1.57 7.56 3.61
CA ILE A 283 0.45 7.73 2.66
C ILE A 283 0.97 8.15 1.27
N PHE A 284 1.89 9.12 1.21
CA PHE A 284 2.50 9.55 -0.05
C PHE A 284 3.22 8.38 -0.74
N ASP A 285 4.13 7.68 -0.04
CA ASP A 285 4.93 6.59 -0.60
C ASP A 285 4.08 5.40 -1.07
N PHE A 286 2.95 5.14 -0.38
CA PHE A 286 2.00 4.11 -0.79
C PHE A 286 1.30 4.45 -2.11
N HIS A 287 0.97 5.71 -2.35
CA HIS A 287 0.21 6.15 -3.52
C HIS A 287 1.08 6.65 -4.69
N ALA A 288 2.35 7.00 -4.46
CA ALA A 288 3.22 7.59 -5.48
C ALA A 288 3.40 6.71 -6.73
N CYS A 289 3.54 5.39 -6.56
CA CYS A 289 3.68 4.44 -7.67
C CYS A 289 2.39 4.34 -8.50
N ASP A 290 1.24 4.07 -7.86
CA ASP A 290 -0.05 3.95 -8.56
C ASP A 290 -0.40 5.28 -9.29
N ALA A 291 -0.09 6.44 -8.69
CA ALA A 291 -0.28 7.76 -9.30
C ALA A 291 0.63 8.01 -10.51
N ALA A 292 1.90 7.59 -10.42
CA ALA A 292 2.85 7.69 -11.53
C ALA A 292 2.44 6.82 -12.72
N ILE A 293 1.97 5.59 -12.47
CA ILE A 293 1.48 4.69 -13.52
C ILE A 293 0.28 5.30 -14.24
N MET A 294 -0.72 5.80 -13.49
CA MET A 294 -1.87 6.51 -14.07
C MET A 294 -1.45 7.70 -14.94
N ALA A 295 -0.50 8.51 -14.47
CA ALA A 295 0.00 9.68 -15.19
C ALA A 295 0.77 9.30 -16.47
N CYS A 296 1.61 8.26 -16.42
CA CYS A 296 2.29 7.72 -17.61
C CYS A 296 1.31 7.25 -18.68
N ILE A 297 0.25 6.54 -18.29
CA ILE A 297 -0.81 6.10 -19.22
C ILE A 297 -1.47 7.34 -19.84
N GLN A 298 -1.92 8.30 -19.02
CA GLN A 298 -2.56 9.53 -19.48
C GLN A 298 -1.65 10.44 -20.33
N GLY A 299 -0.33 10.34 -20.17
CA GLY A 299 0.63 11.28 -20.79
C GLY A 299 0.69 12.62 -20.08
N THR A 300 0.30 12.65 -18.80
CA THR A 300 0.26 13.84 -17.95
C THR A 300 1.42 13.85 -16.95
N PRO A 301 1.82 15.02 -16.43
CA PRO A 301 2.67 15.10 -15.24
C PRO A 301 2.03 14.37 -14.05
N SER A 302 2.84 13.84 -13.13
CA SER A 302 2.27 13.24 -11.92
C SER A 302 1.59 14.30 -11.08
N LEU A 303 0.42 13.96 -10.53
CA LEU A 303 -0.30 14.78 -9.56
C LEU A 303 0.60 15.17 -8.37
N PHE A 304 1.51 14.26 -7.99
CA PHE A 304 2.47 14.45 -6.92
C PHE A 304 3.73 15.24 -7.31
N GLU A 305 3.94 15.61 -8.57
CA GLU A 305 5.11 16.41 -8.97
C GLU A 305 5.12 17.81 -8.33
N SER A 306 3.93 18.32 -7.94
CA SER A 306 3.75 19.58 -7.21
C SER A 306 3.97 19.48 -5.69
N VAL A 307 4.04 18.26 -5.13
CA VAL A 307 4.11 18.06 -3.68
C VAL A 307 5.50 18.46 -3.14
N PRO A 308 5.57 19.20 -2.01
CA PRO A 308 6.84 19.62 -1.44
C PRO A 308 7.82 18.46 -1.20
N ARG A 309 9.09 18.64 -1.60
CA ARG A 309 10.16 17.63 -1.43
C ARG A 309 10.27 17.05 -0.01
N ALA A 310 9.88 17.79 1.03
CA ALA A 310 9.93 17.31 2.42
C ALA A 310 9.11 16.03 2.73
N TYR A 311 8.15 15.66 1.85
CA TYR A 311 7.37 14.43 1.95
C TYR A 311 8.16 13.17 1.53
N PHE A 312 9.13 13.28 0.61
CA PHE A 312 9.87 12.14 0.06
C PHE A 312 11.41 12.27 0.12
N ALA A 313 11.95 13.46 0.38
CA ALA A 313 13.38 13.68 0.49
C ALA A 313 13.96 13.18 1.81
N ASN A 314 15.15 12.57 1.74
CA ASN A 314 15.91 12.17 2.92
C ASN A 314 16.59 13.38 3.60
N ASN A 315 15.84 14.07 4.45
CA ASN A 315 16.32 15.27 5.17
C ASN A 315 17.11 14.96 6.45
N ARG A 316 17.29 13.69 6.85
CA ARG A 316 17.96 13.31 8.11
C ARG A 316 19.48 13.15 7.93
N LYS A 317 20.20 14.27 7.88
CA LYS A 317 21.64 14.26 8.17
C LYS A 317 21.84 13.84 9.64
N GLY A 318 22.39 12.66 9.89
CA GLY A 318 22.94 12.28 11.21
C GLY A 318 22.36 11.06 11.94
N CYS A 319 21.44 10.29 11.35
CA CYS A 319 21.01 8.98 11.90
C CYS A 319 21.24 7.85 10.89
N SER A 320 21.32 6.61 11.39
CA SER A 320 21.75 5.39 10.67
C SER A 320 20.79 4.84 9.60
N ASP A 321 19.89 5.66 9.04
CA ASP A 321 19.03 5.29 7.89
C ASP A 321 19.80 5.48 6.57
N SER A 322 20.99 4.88 6.48
CA SER A 322 22.15 5.44 5.75
C SER A 322 22.07 5.46 4.21
N ASP A 323 21.51 4.44 3.58
CA ASP A 323 21.52 4.28 2.11
C ASP A 323 20.13 3.97 1.55
N ARG A 324 19.40 3.08 2.24
CA ARG A 324 18.00 2.73 1.96
C ARG A 324 17.08 3.94 1.81
N ALA A 325 17.13 4.89 2.75
CA ALA A 325 16.27 6.07 2.71
C ALA A 325 16.63 7.02 1.55
N GLN A 326 17.91 7.07 1.18
CA GLN A 326 18.39 7.85 0.03
C GLN A 326 17.91 7.23 -1.30
N LEU A 327 18.06 5.92 -1.48
CA LEU A 327 17.59 5.21 -2.68
C LEU A 327 16.06 5.25 -2.81
N LYS A 328 15.32 5.09 -1.71
CA LYS A 328 13.86 5.26 -1.70
C LYS A 328 13.45 6.68 -2.09
N ALA A 329 14.12 7.70 -1.54
CA ALA A 329 13.86 9.11 -1.90
C ALA A 329 14.12 9.40 -3.38
N LEU A 330 15.22 8.89 -3.95
CA LEU A 330 15.54 9.00 -5.37
C LEU A 330 14.51 8.28 -6.25
N GLY A 331 14.15 7.03 -5.89
CA GLY A 331 13.12 6.27 -6.60
C GLY A 331 11.73 6.94 -6.56
N SER A 332 11.32 7.49 -5.40
CA SER A 332 10.09 8.27 -5.28
C SER A 332 10.14 9.57 -6.08
N GLU A 333 11.26 10.31 -6.10
CA GLU A 333 11.39 11.52 -6.94
C GLU A 333 11.38 11.21 -8.44
N LEU A 334 12.02 10.10 -8.87
CA LEU A 334 11.95 9.64 -10.25
C LEU A 334 10.52 9.23 -10.64
N PHE A 335 9.83 8.45 -9.80
CA PHE A 335 8.44 8.03 -10.04
C PHE A 335 7.51 9.21 -10.32
N ILE A 336 7.58 10.29 -9.54
CA ILE A 336 6.68 11.44 -9.73
C ILE A 336 7.07 12.34 -10.91
N ARG A 337 8.30 12.26 -11.45
CA ARG A 337 8.77 13.13 -12.54
C ARG A 337 8.86 12.47 -13.91
N ILE A 338 9.08 11.15 -13.97
CA ILE A 338 9.09 10.36 -15.21
C ILE A 338 7.80 10.54 -16.05
N PRO A 339 6.57 10.58 -15.48
CA PRO A 339 5.34 10.73 -16.27
C PRO A 339 5.32 11.96 -17.18
N ARG A 340 5.90 13.08 -16.73
CA ARG A 340 6.04 14.29 -17.56
C ARG A 340 7.00 14.07 -18.74
N LEU A 341 8.08 13.32 -18.54
CA LEU A 341 8.99 12.93 -19.63
C LEU A 341 8.31 11.99 -20.62
N VAL A 342 7.53 11.00 -20.14
CA VAL A 342 6.71 10.11 -20.97
C VAL A 342 5.75 10.91 -21.87
N GLY A 343 5.05 11.89 -21.30
CA GLY A 343 4.16 12.78 -22.04
C GLY A 343 4.89 13.57 -23.14
N LEU A 344 6.05 14.17 -22.82
CA LEU A 344 6.85 14.91 -23.79
C LEU A 344 7.38 14.02 -24.94
N VAL A 345 7.89 12.82 -24.62
CA VAL A 345 8.32 11.83 -25.63
C VAL A 345 7.15 11.42 -26.52
N ARG A 346 5.96 11.20 -25.95
CA ARG A 346 4.74 10.88 -26.70
C ARG A 346 4.33 11.99 -27.67
N SER A 347 4.39 13.25 -27.23
CA SER A 347 4.11 14.40 -28.09
C SER A 347 5.11 14.54 -29.25
N LEU A 348 6.38 14.18 -29.04
CA LEU A 348 7.38 14.13 -30.10
C LEU A 348 7.15 12.97 -31.08
N ARG A 349 6.82 11.77 -30.58
CA ARG A 349 6.53 10.57 -31.41
C ARG A 349 5.29 10.71 -32.29
N LEU A 350 4.42 11.68 -32.00
CA LEU A 350 3.28 12.06 -32.86
C LEU A 350 3.67 12.93 -34.06
N GLN A 351 4.91 13.43 -34.13
CA GLN A 351 5.41 14.28 -35.20
C GLN A 351 6.39 13.49 -36.08
N PRO A 352 6.21 13.44 -37.41
CA PRO A 352 7.13 12.72 -38.30
C PRO A 352 8.58 13.22 -38.25
N SER A 353 8.76 14.53 -38.04
CA SER A 353 10.05 15.21 -37.93
C SER A 353 9.96 16.33 -36.88
N PRO A 354 10.16 16.04 -35.58
CA PRO A 354 9.98 17.04 -34.54
C PRO A 354 11.07 18.12 -34.63
N PRO A 355 10.74 19.41 -34.79
CA PRO A 355 11.75 20.47 -34.89
C PRO A 355 12.59 20.55 -33.61
N ASN A 356 13.90 20.79 -33.77
CA ASN A 356 14.89 20.80 -32.69
C ASN A 356 14.52 21.65 -31.45
N GLN A 357 13.68 22.68 -31.60
CA GLN A 357 13.16 23.47 -30.48
C GLN A 357 12.28 22.65 -29.51
N LEU A 358 11.48 21.70 -30.02
CA LEU A 358 10.62 20.85 -29.19
C LEU A 358 11.41 19.74 -28.46
N LEU A 359 12.62 19.42 -28.91
CA LEU A 359 13.52 18.48 -28.21
C LEU A 359 14.16 19.10 -26.95
N VAL A 360 14.26 20.43 -26.86
CA VAL A 360 15.01 21.14 -25.79
C VAL A 360 14.52 20.79 -24.39
N ASP A 361 13.21 20.86 -24.15
CA ASP A 361 12.62 20.62 -22.83
C ASP A 361 12.66 19.15 -22.39
N PRO A 362 12.26 18.15 -23.22
CA PRO A 362 12.46 16.74 -22.87
C PRO A 362 13.94 16.36 -22.67
N LEU A 363 14.88 16.85 -23.49
CA LEU A 363 16.31 16.62 -23.29
C LEU A 363 16.82 17.26 -21.99
N ARG A 364 16.35 18.47 -21.65
CA ARG A 364 16.67 19.15 -20.39
C ARG A 364 16.11 18.39 -19.19
N LEU A 365 14.87 17.90 -19.28
CA LEU A 365 14.24 17.10 -18.23
C LEU A 365 14.96 15.76 -18.04
N SER A 366 15.23 15.02 -19.13
CA SER A 366 15.99 13.77 -19.11
C SER A 366 17.35 13.96 -18.42
N LYS A 367 18.16 14.95 -18.86
CA LYS A 367 19.45 15.29 -18.24
C LYS A 367 19.35 15.68 -16.76
N SER A 368 18.22 16.24 -16.33
CA SER A 368 17.96 16.57 -14.92
C SER A 368 17.64 15.31 -14.11
N LEU A 369 16.82 14.41 -14.64
CA LEU A 369 16.45 13.15 -13.98
C LEU A 369 17.62 12.15 -13.92
N LEU A 370 18.47 12.10 -14.93
CA LEU A 370 19.64 11.19 -14.97
C LEU A 370 20.67 11.50 -13.88
N ARG A 371 20.67 12.74 -13.35
CA ARG A 371 21.48 13.16 -12.19
C ARG A 371 20.91 12.65 -10.85
N LEU A 372 19.67 12.17 -10.81
CA LEU A 372 19.06 11.58 -9.61
C LEU A 372 19.51 10.11 -9.48
N GLN A 373 20.75 9.92 -9.05
CA GLN A 373 21.36 8.61 -8.84
C GLN A 373 22.32 8.65 -7.64
N ASP A 374 22.48 7.50 -6.97
CA ASP A 374 23.48 7.29 -5.92
C ASP A 374 23.99 5.84 -6.00
N SER A 375 24.94 5.62 -6.91
CA SER A 375 25.53 4.30 -7.15
C SER A 375 26.36 3.79 -5.98
N GLU A 376 26.86 4.69 -5.12
CA GLU A 376 27.55 4.27 -3.89
C GLU A 376 26.57 3.73 -2.85
N ALA A 377 25.44 4.41 -2.64
CA ALA A 377 24.38 3.93 -1.76
C ALA A 377 23.81 2.60 -2.26
N GLU A 378 23.62 2.48 -3.57
CA GLU A 378 23.24 1.21 -4.21
C GLU A 378 24.28 0.11 -3.90
N GLY A 379 25.57 0.37 -4.12
CA GLY A 379 26.66 -0.57 -3.88
C GLY A 379 26.92 -0.87 -2.39
N ARG A 380 26.58 0.03 -1.47
CA ARG A 380 26.61 -0.22 -0.02
C ARG A 380 25.45 -1.12 0.40
N LEU A 381 24.24 -0.87 -0.10
CA LEU A 381 23.07 -1.69 0.23
C LEU A 381 23.15 -3.10 -0.39
N LEU A 382 23.62 -3.21 -1.64
CA LEU A 382 23.84 -4.49 -2.32
C LEU A 382 24.85 -5.41 -1.60
N ARG A 383 25.86 -4.86 -0.92
CA ARG A 383 26.83 -5.66 -0.14
C ARG A 383 26.20 -6.43 1.03
N ASN A 384 25.03 -6.02 1.50
CA ASN A 384 24.30 -6.69 2.58
C ASN A 384 23.29 -7.74 2.08
N ILE A 385 23.10 -7.85 0.76
CA ILE A 385 22.11 -8.74 0.13
C ILE A 385 22.81 -10.03 -0.31
N LYS A 386 22.21 -11.17 0.03
CA LYS A 386 22.79 -12.48 -0.25
C LYS A 386 22.21 -13.08 -1.52
N VAL A 387 23.07 -13.45 -2.47
CA VAL A 387 22.67 -14.25 -3.64
C VAL A 387 22.60 -15.72 -3.23
N HIS A 388 21.49 -16.38 -3.51
CA HIS A 388 21.31 -17.84 -3.34
C HIS A 388 20.93 -18.48 -4.69
N PRO A 389 21.18 -19.78 -4.88
CA PRO A 389 20.50 -20.55 -5.93
C PRO A 389 18.98 -20.43 -5.76
N SER A 390 18.23 -20.33 -6.86
CA SER A 390 16.76 -20.37 -6.80
C SER A 390 16.31 -21.71 -6.21
N SER A 391 15.43 -21.64 -5.21
CA SER A 391 14.96 -22.81 -4.44
C SER A 391 13.75 -23.51 -5.08
N ASP A 392 13.40 -23.15 -6.31
CA ASP A 392 12.25 -23.69 -7.05
C ASP A 392 12.75 -24.75 -8.05
N PRO A 393 12.42 -26.05 -7.89
CA PRO A 393 12.88 -27.09 -8.81
C PRO A 393 12.22 -27.01 -10.20
N ASP A 394 11.06 -26.35 -10.30
CA ASP A 394 10.35 -26.04 -11.56
C ASP A 394 10.73 -24.65 -12.10
N ALA A 395 11.92 -24.12 -11.76
CA ALA A 395 12.29 -22.73 -12.01
C ALA A 395 12.32 -22.33 -13.50
N ALA A 396 11.20 -21.79 -13.98
CA ALA A 396 11.13 -20.85 -15.10
C ALA A 396 11.83 -19.50 -14.82
N SER A 397 12.77 -19.44 -13.86
CA SER A 397 13.62 -18.28 -13.59
C SER A 397 14.95 -18.47 -14.35
N PRO A 398 15.16 -17.80 -15.50
CA PRO A 398 16.29 -18.08 -16.39
C PRO A 398 17.66 -17.84 -15.72
N LEU A 399 17.71 -17.01 -14.67
CA LEU A 399 18.95 -16.67 -13.98
C LEU A 399 19.41 -17.71 -12.95
N ARG A 400 18.55 -18.66 -12.56
CA ARG A 400 18.79 -19.68 -11.49
C ARG A 400 19.31 -19.13 -10.14
N GLN A 401 19.23 -17.82 -9.93
CA GLN A 401 19.74 -17.10 -8.76
C GLN A 401 18.66 -16.16 -8.22
N SER A 402 18.60 -15.99 -6.89
CA SER A 402 17.69 -15.07 -6.21
C SER A 402 18.42 -14.19 -5.19
N LEU A 403 17.94 -12.95 -5.04
CA LEU A 403 18.37 -12.01 -4.01
C LEU A 403 17.57 -12.21 -2.72
N HIS A 404 18.27 -12.45 -1.61
CA HIS A 404 17.69 -12.48 -0.27
C HIS A 404 18.03 -11.21 0.49
N PHE A 405 17.00 -10.40 0.74
CA PHE A 405 17.07 -9.12 1.44
C PHE A 405 16.96 -9.31 2.96
N ALA A 406 17.70 -8.49 3.72
CA ALA A 406 17.65 -8.50 5.18
C ALA A 406 16.32 -7.94 5.72
N SER A 407 15.72 -6.97 5.02
CA SER A 407 14.40 -6.43 5.33
C SER A 407 13.58 -6.16 4.06
N VAL A 408 12.26 -6.08 4.23
CA VAL A 408 11.32 -5.68 3.15
C VAL A 408 11.60 -4.24 2.71
N ASP A 409 12.07 -3.38 3.62
CA ASP A 409 12.37 -1.98 3.33
C ASP A 409 13.60 -1.84 2.41
N ASP A 410 14.57 -2.76 2.48
CA ASP A 410 15.74 -2.80 1.57
C ASP A 410 15.29 -3.19 0.15
N PHE A 411 14.42 -4.19 0.05
CA PHE A 411 13.78 -4.57 -1.21
C PHE A 411 12.97 -3.41 -1.79
N GLU A 412 12.14 -2.75 -0.97
CA GLU A 412 11.32 -1.61 -1.42
C GLU A 412 12.14 -0.42 -1.91
N ALA A 413 13.26 -0.10 -1.26
CA ALA A 413 14.14 0.98 -1.69
C ALA A 413 14.80 0.65 -3.05
N LEU A 414 15.33 -0.57 -3.19
CA LEU A 414 16.02 -1.00 -4.40
C LEU A 414 15.07 -1.20 -5.58
N ILE A 415 13.90 -1.84 -5.40
CA ILE A 415 12.96 -2.03 -6.50
C ILE A 415 12.40 -0.69 -7.00
N TYR A 416 12.12 0.28 -6.11
CA TYR A 416 11.72 1.64 -6.50
C TYR A 416 12.82 2.34 -7.31
N TYR A 417 14.07 2.28 -6.86
CA TYR A 417 15.20 2.87 -7.56
C TYR A 417 15.46 2.20 -8.91
N TRP A 418 15.59 0.87 -8.95
CA TRP A 418 15.93 0.12 -10.15
C TRP A 418 14.90 0.26 -11.27
N GLN A 419 13.61 0.09 -10.98
CA GLN A 419 12.59 0.13 -12.03
C GLN A 419 12.43 1.55 -12.61
N THR A 420 12.54 2.59 -11.79
CA THR A 420 12.44 3.98 -12.26
C THR A 420 13.68 4.41 -13.02
N ARG A 421 14.88 4.03 -12.55
CA ARG A 421 16.14 4.22 -13.28
C ARG A 421 16.12 3.50 -14.63
N LEU A 422 15.61 2.27 -14.68
CA LEU A 422 15.49 1.50 -15.91
C LEU A 422 14.51 2.15 -16.90
N SER A 423 13.32 2.56 -16.45
CA SER A 423 12.38 3.32 -17.28
C SER A 423 12.98 4.62 -17.83
N LEU A 424 13.78 5.33 -17.03
CA LEU A 424 14.46 6.55 -17.45
C LEU A 424 15.51 6.30 -18.54
N LEU A 425 16.32 5.24 -18.42
CA LEU A 425 17.32 4.88 -19.44
C LEU A 425 16.65 4.51 -20.77
N ARG A 426 15.53 3.76 -20.73
CA ARG A 426 14.71 3.47 -21.92
C ARG A 426 14.15 4.74 -22.56
N LEU A 427 13.63 5.69 -21.76
CA LEU A 427 13.16 6.99 -22.25
C LEU A 427 14.27 7.85 -22.86
N GLU A 428 15.48 7.80 -22.30
CA GLU A 428 16.65 8.48 -22.85
C GLU A 428 17.02 7.90 -24.23
N GLN A 429 17.08 6.58 -24.36
CA GLN A 429 17.34 5.92 -25.65
C GLN A 429 16.32 6.37 -26.72
N ARG A 430 15.02 6.42 -26.39
CA ARG A 430 13.98 6.91 -27.31
C ARG A 430 14.10 8.39 -27.66
N LEU A 431 14.66 9.23 -26.78
CA LEU A 431 14.95 10.63 -27.10
C LEU A 431 16.17 10.79 -28.00
N ASP A 432 17.20 9.98 -27.80
CA ASP A 432 18.38 9.96 -28.66
C ASP A 432 18.00 9.45 -30.07
N ASP A 433 17.18 8.40 -30.19
CA ASP A 433 16.61 7.89 -31.45
C ASP A 433 15.88 9.00 -32.25
N LEU A 434 14.97 9.74 -31.59
CA LEU A 434 14.22 10.85 -32.19
C LEU A 434 15.13 12.01 -32.61
N SER A 435 16.17 12.29 -31.83
CA SER A 435 17.13 13.36 -32.10
C SER A 435 18.01 13.03 -33.31
N VAL A 436 18.43 11.77 -33.48
CA VAL A 436 19.18 11.32 -34.65
C VAL A 436 18.30 11.37 -35.90
N SER A 437 17.07 10.86 -35.83
CA SER A 437 16.11 10.86 -36.95
C SER A 437 15.83 12.28 -37.49
N SER A 438 15.70 13.27 -36.60
CA SER A 438 15.47 14.66 -37.01
C SER A 438 16.64 15.29 -37.76
N ASN A 439 17.88 14.88 -37.48
CA ASN A 439 19.08 15.44 -38.15
C ASN A 439 19.32 14.79 -39.53
N VAL A 440 19.03 13.49 -39.67
CA VAL A 440 19.23 12.76 -40.95
C VAL A 440 18.28 13.24 -42.06
N HIS A 441 17.13 13.84 -41.73
CA HIS A 441 16.25 14.46 -42.73
C HIS A 441 16.63 15.91 -43.11
N ALA A 442 17.64 16.51 -42.46
CA ALA A 442 18.13 17.84 -42.80
C ALA A 442 19.22 17.81 -43.88
N ASP A 443 20.01 16.73 -43.95
CA ASP A 443 21.07 16.52 -44.93
C ASP A 443 20.96 15.16 -45.62
N SER A 444 21.01 15.18 -46.96
CA SER A 444 21.03 14.04 -47.91
C SER A 444 19.72 13.29 -48.25
N THR A 445 19.39 13.33 -49.53
CA THR A 445 18.76 12.21 -50.24
C THR A 445 19.77 11.08 -50.40
N ASP A 446 19.70 10.04 -49.58
CA ASP A 446 20.20 8.71 -49.95
C ASP A 446 19.59 7.57 -49.14
N VAL A 447 19.72 6.36 -49.70
CA VAL A 447 19.05 5.07 -49.39
C VAL A 447 18.80 4.76 -47.89
N PRO A 448 17.60 4.25 -47.50
CA PRO A 448 17.31 3.81 -46.14
C PRO A 448 18.04 2.50 -45.79
N GLY A 449 19.24 2.61 -45.22
CA GLY A 449 20.07 1.48 -44.77
C GLY A 449 20.28 1.46 -43.26
N VAL A 450 19.55 0.58 -42.56
CA VAL A 450 19.83 0.02 -41.21
C VAL A 450 20.48 0.98 -40.21
N SER A 451 19.70 1.58 -39.30
CA SER A 451 20.25 2.26 -38.14
C SER A 451 21.03 1.26 -37.27
N CYS A 452 22.33 1.48 -37.14
CA CYS A 452 23.20 0.65 -36.32
C CYS A 452 22.95 0.99 -34.84
N TRP A 453 22.19 0.14 -34.14
CA TRP A 453 21.90 0.34 -32.72
C TRP A 453 23.19 0.19 -31.90
N PRO A 454 23.44 1.04 -30.88
CA PRO A 454 24.59 0.89 -30.00
C PRO A 454 24.32 -0.23 -28.98
N SER A 455 24.33 -1.49 -29.44
CA SER A 455 24.13 -2.69 -28.61
C SER A 455 25.23 -2.89 -27.56
N SER A 456 26.35 -2.16 -27.68
CA SER A 456 27.48 -2.16 -26.75
C SER A 456 27.79 -0.74 -26.24
N GLY A 457 27.31 -0.40 -25.04
CA GLY A 457 27.61 0.89 -24.40
C GLY A 457 27.33 0.92 -22.89
N PRO A 458 27.87 1.90 -22.15
CA PRO A 458 27.72 1.97 -20.69
C PRO A 458 26.27 1.98 -20.20
N ARG A 459 25.36 2.63 -20.95
CA ARG A 459 23.92 2.66 -20.64
C ARG A 459 23.24 1.30 -20.85
N ALA A 460 23.55 0.59 -21.94
CA ALA A 460 23.04 -0.76 -22.19
C ALA A 460 23.50 -1.74 -21.09
N ASN A 461 24.76 -1.63 -20.65
CA ASN A 461 25.29 -2.37 -19.52
C ASN A 461 24.56 -2.04 -18.20
N GLU A 462 24.21 -0.77 -17.96
CA GLU A 462 23.40 -0.36 -16.81
C GLU A 462 21.98 -0.95 -16.90
N MET A 463 21.32 -0.86 -18.05
CA MET A 463 19.98 -1.42 -18.28
C MET A 463 19.95 -2.93 -18.04
N PHE A 464 20.90 -3.67 -18.59
CA PHE A 464 21.05 -5.11 -18.39
C PHE A 464 21.25 -5.46 -16.90
N ARG A 465 22.14 -4.73 -16.20
CA ARG A 465 22.40 -4.92 -14.77
C ARG A 465 21.13 -4.70 -13.93
N LEU A 466 20.38 -3.65 -14.22
CA LEU A 466 19.12 -3.33 -13.51
C LEU A 466 18.04 -4.37 -13.80
N ALA A 467 17.86 -4.77 -15.06
CA ALA A 467 16.90 -5.81 -15.44
C ALA A 467 17.23 -7.15 -14.77
N LYS A 468 18.51 -7.56 -14.75
CA LYS A 468 18.99 -8.75 -14.04
C LYS A 468 18.69 -8.67 -12.54
N ASN A 469 19.00 -7.56 -11.88
CA ASN A 469 18.72 -7.36 -10.46
C ASN A 469 17.22 -7.50 -10.14
N ILE A 470 16.35 -6.90 -10.97
CA ILE A 470 14.88 -7.00 -10.84
C ILE A 470 14.41 -8.46 -11.00
N LEU A 471 14.92 -9.19 -11.99
CA LEU A 471 14.57 -10.60 -12.20
C LEU A 471 15.03 -11.51 -11.06
N MET A 472 16.16 -11.21 -10.41
CA MET A 472 16.61 -11.95 -9.23
C MET A 472 15.75 -11.71 -7.98
N CYS A 473 14.83 -10.74 -7.98
CA CYS A 473 13.85 -10.55 -6.89
C CYS A 473 12.64 -11.49 -6.95
N VAL A 474 12.44 -12.21 -8.07
CA VAL A 474 11.21 -12.97 -8.38
C VAL A 474 10.81 -13.94 -7.26
N ASP A 475 11.76 -14.65 -6.64
CA ASP A 475 11.48 -15.59 -5.56
C ASP A 475 11.25 -14.89 -4.21
N TYR A 476 11.99 -13.81 -3.91
CA TYR A 476 11.76 -13.01 -2.71
C TYR A 476 10.33 -12.45 -2.69
N VAL A 477 9.84 -11.94 -3.83
CA VAL A 477 8.47 -11.42 -3.96
C VAL A 477 7.41 -12.50 -3.71
N LYS A 478 7.65 -13.78 -4.07
CA LYS A 478 6.73 -14.89 -3.70
C LYS A 478 6.51 -15.01 -2.19
N THR A 479 7.46 -14.55 -1.36
CA THR A 479 7.37 -14.60 0.11
C THR A 479 6.64 -13.41 0.72
N LEU A 480 6.42 -12.34 -0.05
CA LEU A 480 5.83 -11.10 0.45
C LEU A 480 4.30 -11.22 0.52
N PRO A 481 3.67 -10.84 1.64
CA PRO A 481 2.23 -11.03 1.81
C PRO A 481 1.37 -9.90 1.23
N LEU A 482 1.93 -8.72 0.90
CA LEU A 482 1.14 -7.51 0.64
C LEU A 482 0.87 -7.32 -0.85
N ARG A 483 -0.39 -7.12 -1.25
CA ARG A 483 -0.78 -6.83 -2.65
C ARG A 483 -0.07 -5.62 -3.29
N LYS A 484 0.42 -4.69 -2.47
CA LYS A 484 1.25 -3.55 -2.92
C LYS A 484 2.53 -4.05 -3.59
N HIS A 485 3.18 -5.07 -3.04
CA HIS A 485 4.42 -5.64 -3.57
C HIS A 485 4.19 -6.32 -4.92
N ASP A 486 3.08 -7.06 -5.08
CA ASP A 486 2.69 -7.61 -6.38
C ASP A 486 2.49 -6.51 -7.44
N ARG A 487 1.78 -5.42 -7.10
CA ARG A 487 1.56 -4.28 -8.02
C ARG A 487 2.85 -3.58 -8.44
N VAL A 488 3.70 -3.24 -7.46
CA VAL A 488 5.00 -2.61 -7.73
C VAL A 488 5.87 -3.55 -8.57
N PHE A 489 5.89 -4.84 -8.25
CA PHE A 489 6.78 -5.77 -8.92
C PHE A 489 6.38 -6.06 -10.36
N ALA A 490 5.09 -6.20 -10.69
CA ALA A 490 4.71 -6.42 -12.08
C ALA A 490 4.67 -5.14 -12.94
N TYR A 491 4.67 -3.93 -12.36
CA TYR A 491 5.15 -2.76 -13.11
C TYR A 491 6.62 -2.94 -13.51
N ALA A 492 7.50 -3.36 -12.59
CA ALA A 492 8.89 -3.67 -12.92
C ALA A 492 9.02 -4.77 -14.01
N MET A 493 8.12 -5.76 -14.04
CA MET A 493 8.09 -6.78 -15.11
C MET A 493 7.74 -6.17 -16.48
N VAL A 494 6.79 -5.24 -16.58
CA VAL A 494 6.51 -4.51 -17.83
C VAL A 494 7.71 -3.66 -18.27
N VAL A 495 8.43 -3.05 -17.32
CA VAL A 495 9.66 -2.30 -17.62
C VAL A 495 10.77 -3.23 -18.14
N VAL A 496 10.96 -4.40 -17.52
CA VAL A 496 11.94 -5.42 -17.97
C VAL A 496 11.57 -6.03 -19.32
N TRP A 497 10.28 -6.31 -19.56
CA TRP A 497 9.77 -6.71 -20.88
C TRP A 497 10.16 -5.69 -21.96
N GLY A 498 9.98 -4.40 -21.65
CA GLY A 498 10.43 -3.35 -22.55
C GLY A 498 11.94 -3.37 -22.85
N VAL A 499 12.78 -3.81 -21.91
CA VAL A 499 14.23 -3.99 -22.17
C VAL A 499 14.50 -5.17 -23.09
N THR A 500 13.71 -6.25 -23.05
CA THR A 500 13.89 -7.37 -23.99
C THR A 500 13.60 -6.94 -25.42
N MET A 501 12.71 -5.98 -25.62
CA MET A 501 12.39 -5.36 -26.91
C MET A 501 13.43 -4.29 -27.33
N ASP A 502 13.96 -3.51 -26.38
CA ASP A 502 14.92 -2.43 -26.66
C ASP A 502 16.38 -2.93 -26.80
N VAL A 503 16.70 -4.16 -26.37
CA VAL A 503 18.06 -4.72 -26.37
C VAL A 503 18.06 -6.25 -26.68
N LEU A 504 17.46 -6.64 -27.80
CA LEU A 504 17.25 -8.04 -28.22
C LEU A 504 18.52 -8.94 -28.14
N GLU A 505 19.69 -8.40 -28.45
CA GLU A 505 20.97 -9.12 -28.51
C GLU A 505 21.65 -9.36 -27.16
N ALA A 506 21.32 -8.59 -26.12
CA ALA A 506 22.08 -8.62 -24.85
C ALA A 506 21.60 -9.71 -23.88
N LEU A 507 20.31 -10.04 -23.89
CA LEU A 507 19.73 -11.07 -23.00
C LEU A 507 19.79 -12.48 -23.60
N SER A 508 19.88 -12.58 -24.93
CA SER A 508 20.10 -13.85 -25.65
C SER A 508 21.49 -14.46 -25.37
N TYR A 509 22.48 -13.66 -24.98
CA TYR A 509 23.81 -14.15 -24.55
C TYR A 509 23.83 -14.79 -23.15
N VAL A 510 22.71 -14.83 -22.43
CA VAL A 510 22.64 -15.36 -21.05
C VAL A 510 22.27 -16.86 -21.02
N GLN A 511 21.63 -17.40 -22.07
CA GLN A 511 21.24 -18.81 -22.18
C GLN A 511 21.23 -19.31 -23.62
N ASP A 512 21.68 -20.56 -23.81
CA ASP A 512 21.70 -21.27 -25.10
C ASP A 512 20.30 -21.45 -25.71
N GLY A 513 19.86 -20.50 -26.55
CA GLY A 513 18.72 -20.62 -27.47
C GLY A 513 17.30 -20.67 -26.87
N GLU A 514 17.08 -21.45 -25.82
CA GLU A 514 15.75 -21.72 -25.23
C GLU A 514 15.30 -20.65 -24.21
N GLY A 515 16.22 -19.80 -23.75
CA GLY A 515 15.99 -18.91 -22.60
C GLY A 515 15.01 -17.75 -22.81
N LEU A 516 14.84 -17.27 -24.05
CA LEU A 516 13.99 -16.10 -24.32
C LEU A 516 12.50 -16.41 -24.10
N GLY A 517 12.06 -17.62 -24.47
CA GLY A 517 10.67 -18.06 -24.29
C GLY A 517 10.30 -18.18 -22.80
N LEU A 518 11.21 -18.77 -22.01
CA LEU A 518 11.03 -18.90 -20.55
C LEU A 518 11.01 -17.53 -19.85
N LEU A 519 11.82 -16.57 -20.30
CA LEU A 519 11.78 -15.20 -19.79
C LEU A 519 10.45 -14.51 -20.09
N SER A 520 9.97 -14.60 -21.34
CA SER A 520 8.68 -14.02 -21.73
C SER A 520 7.50 -14.66 -20.98
N GLU A 521 7.48 -15.99 -20.84
CA GLU A 521 6.46 -16.68 -20.05
C GLU A 521 6.49 -16.24 -18.58
N LEU A 522 7.67 -16.14 -17.96
CA LEU A 522 7.83 -15.65 -16.60
C LEU A 522 7.28 -14.22 -16.44
N LEU A 523 7.67 -13.30 -17.33
CA LEU A 523 7.25 -11.90 -17.29
C LEU A 523 5.73 -11.78 -17.46
N LEU A 524 5.15 -12.51 -18.43
CA LEU A 524 3.71 -12.52 -18.69
C LEU A 524 2.92 -13.11 -17.50
N ARG A 525 3.36 -14.26 -16.97
CA ARG A 525 2.78 -14.90 -15.78
C ARG A 525 2.82 -13.97 -14.57
N ARG A 526 3.85 -13.14 -14.43
CA ARG A 526 3.92 -12.12 -13.36
C ARG A 526 3.04 -10.91 -13.63
N GLY A 527 2.94 -10.43 -14.87
CA GLY A 527 1.95 -9.40 -15.26
C GLY A 527 0.52 -9.82 -14.87
N ASN A 528 0.15 -11.07 -15.17
CA ASN A 528 -1.17 -11.62 -14.87
C ASN A 528 -1.49 -11.73 -13.36
N ILE A 529 -0.49 -11.71 -12.46
CA ILE A 529 -0.75 -11.68 -11.00
C ILE A 529 -1.41 -10.36 -10.58
N ILE A 530 -1.11 -9.23 -11.23
CA ILE A 530 -1.82 -7.95 -11.00
C ILE A 530 -3.25 -8.03 -11.53
N VAL A 531 -3.42 -8.63 -12.70
CA VAL A 531 -4.66 -8.58 -13.50
C VAL A 531 -5.67 -9.68 -13.12
N ALA A 532 -5.32 -10.52 -12.14
CA ALA A 532 -5.95 -11.78 -11.70
C ALA A 532 -7.45 -11.73 -11.30
N ALA A 533 -8.17 -10.64 -11.55
CA ALA A 533 -9.60 -10.55 -11.43
C ALA A 533 -10.38 -10.95 -12.71
N GLN A 534 -9.91 -10.66 -13.94
CA GLN A 534 -10.78 -10.78 -15.14
C GLN A 534 -10.18 -11.23 -16.49
N LEU A 535 -8.89 -11.01 -16.82
CA LEU A 535 -8.34 -11.35 -18.15
C LEU A 535 -6.86 -11.78 -18.07
N ASP A 536 -6.48 -12.83 -18.79
CA ASP A 536 -5.07 -13.14 -19.06
C ASP A 536 -4.53 -12.16 -20.11
N LEU A 537 -3.47 -11.41 -19.77
CA LEU A 537 -2.72 -10.57 -20.72
C LEU A 537 -2.08 -11.46 -21.79
N SER A 538 -1.99 -10.92 -23.01
CA SER A 538 -1.20 -11.52 -24.10
C SER A 538 0.19 -10.90 -24.22
N VAL A 539 0.99 -11.41 -25.16
CA VAL A 539 2.28 -10.83 -25.56
C VAL A 539 2.07 -9.41 -26.09
N GLU A 540 1.06 -9.18 -26.92
CA GLU A 540 0.74 -7.87 -27.49
C GLU A 540 0.26 -6.86 -26.44
N ASP A 541 -0.41 -7.32 -25.37
CA ASP A 541 -0.75 -6.47 -24.23
C ASP A 541 0.52 -5.98 -23.50
N MET A 542 1.50 -6.87 -23.30
CA MET A 542 2.78 -6.53 -22.66
C MET A 542 3.63 -5.60 -23.52
N ASP A 543 3.69 -5.83 -24.84
CA ASP A 543 4.35 -4.93 -25.79
C ASP A 543 3.72 -3.53 -25.76
N THR A 544 2.39 -3.46 -25.81
CA THR A 544 1.64 -2.21 -25.75
C THR A 544 1.88 -1.48 -24.43
N ALA A 545 1.88 -2.20 -23.30
CA ALA A 545 2.17 -1.64 -21.99
C ALA A 545 3.61 -1.11 -21.89
N ALA A 546 4.58 -1.88 -22.38
CA ALA A 546 5.99 -1.52 -22.36
C ALA A 546 6.31 -0.30 -23.25
N ASP A 547 5.57 -0.11 -24.36
CA ASP A 547 5.63 1.07 -25.21
C ASP A 547 5.02 2.31 -24.54
N ILE A 548 3.84 2.18 -23.89
CA ILE A 548 3.18 3.30 -23.18
C ILE A 548 4.14 4.02 -22.22
N PHE A 549 4.92 3.25 -21.44
CA PHE A 549 5.88 3.79 -20.46
C PHE A 549 7.14 4.42 -21.08
N VAL A 550 7.33 4.34 -22.40
CA VAL A 550 8.38 5.05 -23.16
C VAL A 550 7.80 6.01 -24.22
N GLY A 551 6.62 6.55 -23.93
CA GLY A 551 5.94 7.54 -24.77
C GLY A 551 5.10 6.95 -25.91
N GLY A 552 4.80 5.66 -25.87
CA GLY A 552 3.89 4.98 -26.77
C GLY A 552 2.45 5.46 -26.67
N GLN A 553 1.60 5.09 -27.64
CA GLN A 553 0.19 5.48 -27.64
C GLN A 553 -0.58 4.84 -26.48
N PRO A 554 -1.47 5.58 -25.77
CA PRO A 554 -2.27 5.04 -24.69
C PRO A 554 -3.42 4.20 -25.23
N LYS A 555 -3.15 2.94 -25.56
CA LYS A 555 -4.12 1.95 -26.07
C LYS A 555 -3.98 0.60 -25.36
N GLY A 556 -4.92 -0.32 -25.59
CA GLY A 556 -4.87 -1.70 -25.07
C GLY A 556 -5.25 -1.81 -23.58
N ARG A 557 -5.25 -3.05 -23.07
CA ARG A 557 -5.91 -3.40 -21.79
C ARG A 557 -5.38 -2.65 -20.56
N PHE A 558 -4.11 -2.24 -20.56
CA PHE A 558 -3.56 -1.43 -19.46
C PHE A 558 -4.26 -0.08 -19.32
N VAL A 559 -4.78 0.52 -20.40
CA VAL A 559 -5.60 1.74 -20.34
C VAL A 559 -6.95 1.45 -19.70
N GLU A 560 -7.58 0.35 -20.11
CA GLU A 560 -8.89 -0.12 -19.63
C GLU A 560 -8.86 -0.41 -18.11
N PHE A 561 -7.80 -1.05 -17.60
CA PHE A 561 -7.65 -1.35 -16.17
C PHE A 561 -7.61 -0.10 -15.28
N TYR A 562 -7.01 0.99 -15.74
CA TYR A 562 -6.98 2.27 -15.01
C TYR A 562 -8.22 3.15 -15.27
N SER A 563 -9.21 2.64 -16.03
CA SER A 563 -10.53 3.23 -16.23
C SER A 563 -10.48 4.70 -16.70
N LEU A 564 -9.80 4.92 -17.83
CA LEU A 564 -9.81 6.18 -18.58
C LEU A 564 -10.98 6.25 -19.56
#